data_AF-A0A537JAW9-F1
#
_entry.id   AF-A0A537JAW9-F1
#
_cell.length_a   1.000
_cell.length_b   1.000
_cell.length_c   1.000
_cell.angle_alpha   90.00
_cell.angle_beta   90.00
_cell.angle_gamma   90.00
#
_symmetry.space_group_name_H-M   'P 1'
#
loop_
_entity.id
_entity.type
_entity.pdbx_description
1 polymer ?
#
loop_
_entity_poly.entity_id
_entity_poly.type
_entity_poly.pdbx_seq_one_letter_code
_entity_poly.pdbx_strand_id
1 'polypeptide(L)'
;MHGLLLVLATFLASGVEMVEALTIVLAVGITRGWRSTLVGVATATLSLAVIVALLGPALARIPIDALRLVVGALLLLLGLQWLRKAILRASGYVALHDEAEAFRTQLTAAQAAGTVIRAGLDWYAFTLSFKGVLLEGLEVAFIVVTFASAPGTFPLVVSGAVAAVVLVGIAGVFLHRPLSAVPENTMKFAVGLLLTSFGMFWGAEGAGVDAFLALVSLGLTSWLRHQQVRAFTAG
;
A
#
# COMPACT_ATOMS: atom_id res chain seq x y z
N MET A 1 -13.07 20.31 -3.32
CA MET A 1 -11.80 19.91 -3.95
C MET A 1 -11.00 18.95 -3.06
N HIS A 2 -10.79 19.24 -1.77
CA HIS A 2 -10.08 18.36 -0.84
C HIS A 2 -10.64 16.93 -0.73
N GLY A 3 -11.96 16.75 -0.68
CA GLY A 3 -12.57 15.42 -0.52
C GLY A 3 -12.38 14.49 -1.72
N LEU A 4 -12.48 15.01 -2.95
CA LEU A 4 -12.25 14.22 -4.16
C LEU A 4 -10.82 13.71 -4.24
N LEU A 5 -9.84 14.54 -3.86
CA LEU A 5 -8.44 14.16 -3.84
C LEU A 5 -8.17 13.03 -2.83
N LEU A 6 -8.80 13.06 -1.66
CA LEU A 6 -8.70 11.98 -0.67
C LEU A 6 -9.31 10.67 -1.17
N VAL A 7 -10.48 10.74 -1.81
CA VAL A 7 -11.12 9.57 -2.41
C VAL A 7 -10.22 8.98 -3.49
N LEU A 8 -9.71 9.81 -4.41
CA LEU A 8 -8.82 9.36 -5.49
C LEU A 8 -7.50 8.81 -4.96
N ALA A 9 -6.87 9.49 -4.00
CA ALA A 9 -5.61 9.04 -3.41
C ALA A 9 -5.78 7.68 -2.73
N THR A 10 -6.84 7.52 -1.94
CA THR A 10 -7.13 6.23 -1.28
C THR A 10 -7.50 5.16 -2.29
N PHE A 11 -8.31 5.49 -3.29
CA PHE A 11 -8.69 4.58 -4.37
C PHE A 11 -7.46 4.06 -5.13
N LEU A 12 -6.55 4.94 -5.53
CA LEU A 12 -5.34 4.55 -6.26
C LEU A 12 -4.42 3.71 -5.38
N ALA A 13 -4.19 4.13 -4.13
CA ALA A 13 -3.34 3.41 -3.20
C ALA A 13 -3.90 2.01 -2.90
N SER A 14 -5.18 1.90 -2.54
CA SER A 14 -5.82 0.61 -2.31
C SER A 14 -6.00 -0.23 -3.57
N GLY A 15 -6.11 0.40 -4.74
CA GLY A 15 -6.26 -0.27 -6.02
C GLY A 15 -5.03 -1.08 -6.40
N VAL A 16 -3.83 -0.54 -6.16
CA VAL A 16 -2.56 -1.26 -6.39
C VAL A 16 -2.48 -2.52 -5.54
N GLU A 17 -2.71 -2.42 -4.23
CA GLU A 17 -2.68 -3.59 -3.33
C GLU A 17 -3.73 -4.63 -3.72
N MET A 18 -4.90 -4.17 -4.15
CA MET A 18 -5.97 -5.06 -4.58
C MET A 18 -5.63 -5.79 -5.89
N VAL A 19 -4.87 -5.16 -6.80
CA VAL A 19 -4.38 -5.82 -8.01
C VAL A 19 -3.40 -6.93 -7.64
N GLU A 20 -2.47 -6.68 -6.72
CA GLU A 20 -1.50 -7.68 -6.25
C GLU A 20 -2.17 -8.86 -5.54
N ALA A 21 -3.10 -8.57 -4.62
CA ALA A 21 -3.88 -9.62 -3.96
C ALA A 21 -4.71 -10.42 -4.97
N LEU A 22 -5.33 -9.76 -5.95
CA LEU A 22 -6.08 -10.43 -7.01
C LEU A 22 -5.17 -11.33 -7.86
N THR A 23 -3.98 -10.86 -8.23
CA THR A 23 -2.98 -11.65 -8.98
C THR A 23 -2.66 -12.97 -8.25
N ILE A 24 -2.41 -12.90 -6.94
CA ILE A 24 -2.18 -14.09 -6.09
C ILE A 24 -3.40 -15.01 -6.08
N VAL A 25 -4.57 -14.47 -5.76
CA VAL A 25 -5.81 -15.25 -5.63
C VAL A 25 -6.16 -15.93 -6.95
N LEU A 26 -6.01 -15.23 -8.07
CA LEU A 26 -6.30 -15.77 -9.39
C LEU A 26 -5.30 -16.87 -9.77
N ALA A 27 -4.00 -16.66 -9.54
CA ALA A 27 -2.97 -17.64 -9.88
C ALA A 27 -3.22 -18.96 -9.16
N VAL A 28 -3.53 -18.88 -7.86
CA VAL A 28 -3.81 -20.05 -7.02
C VAL A 28 -5.19 -20.64 -7.34
N GLY A 29 -6.21 -19.82 -7.54
CA GLY A 29 -7.57 -20.26 -7.89
C GLY A 29 -7.62 -21.08 -9.18
N ILE A 30 -6.90 -20.64 -10.21
CA ILE A 30 -6.82 -21.33 -11.50
C ILE A 30 -6.00 -22.63 -11.42
N THR A 31 -4.90 -22.65 -10.66
CA THR A 31 -3.97 -23.79 -10.65
C THR A 31 -4.29 -24.86 -9.61
N ARG A 32 -4.83 -24.47 -8.46
CA ARG A 32 -5.05 -25.34 -7.29
C ARG A 32 -6.51 -25.49 -6.90
N GLY A 33 -7.40 -24.75 -7.58
CA GLY A 33 -8.85 -24.81 -7.40
C GLY A 33 -9.41 -23.78 -6.44
N TRP A 34 -10.61 -23.31 -6.75
CA TRP A 34 -11.25 -22.17 -6.10
C TRP A 34 -11.70 -22.41 -4.66
N ARG A 35 -12.03 -23.66 -4.28
CA ARG A 35 -12.58 -23.95 -2.94
C ARG A 35 -11.60 -23.55 -1.83
N SER A 36 -10.35 -24.03 -1.90
CA SER A 36 -9.32 -23.75 -0.89
C SER A 36 -8.88 -22.29 -0.92
N THR A 37 -8.78 -21.71 -2.12
CA THR A 37 -8.42 -20.32 -2.34
C THR A 37 -9.46 -19.37 -1.73
N LEU A 38 -10.74 -19.55 -2.03
CA LEU A 38 -11.81 -18.68 -1.51
C LEU A 38 -11.97 -18.80 0.01
N VAL A 39 -11.74 -19.98 0.58
CA VAL A 39 -11.69 -20.15 2.05
C VAL A 39 -10.52 -19.38 2.64
N GLY A 40 -9.35 -19.39 1.99
CA GLY A 40 -8.20 -18.58 2.40
C GLY A 40 -8.49 -17.08 2.35
N VAL A 41 -9.06 -16.59 1.25
CA VAL A 41 -9.51 -15.20 1.08
C VAL A 41 -10.50 -14.81 2.18
N ALA A 42 -11.58 -15.59 2.37
CA ALA A 42 -12.60 -15.30 3.36
C ALA A 42 -12.02 -15.26 4.78
N THR A 43 -11.12 -16.19 5.12
CA THR A 43 -10.46 -16.24 6.43
C THR A 43 -9.54 -15.05 6.64
N ALA A 44 -8.83 -14.61 5.60
CA ALA A 44 -7.98 -13.41 5.65
C ALA A 44 -8.82 -12.14 5.83
N THR A 45 -9.91 -11.98 5.07
CA THR A 45 -10.84 -10.85 5.22
C THR A 45 -11.45 -10.80 6.62
N LEU A 46 -11.87 -11.95 7.17
CA LEU A 46 -12.37 -12.03 8.55
C LEU A 46 -11.29 -11.65 9.57
N SER A 47 -10.08 -12.14 9.40
CA SER A 47 -8.95 -11.80 10.27
C SER A 47 -8.63 -10.31 10.21
N LEU A 48 -8.62 -9.71 9.03
CA LEU A 48 -8.41 -8.28 8.83
C LEU A 48 -9.52 -7.47 9.50
N ALA A 49 -10.79 -7.87 9.35
CA ALA A 49 -11.91 -7.22 10.00
C ALA A 49 -11.79 -7.26 11.53
N VAL A 50 -11.37 -8.40 12.10
CA VAL A 50 -11.10 -8.54 13.53
C VAL A 50 -9.94 -7.64 13.96
N ILE A 51 -8.84 -7.63 13.21
CA ILE A 51 -7.68 -6.76 13.51
C ILE A 51 -8.11 -5.29 13.51
N VAL A 52 -8.81 -4.82 12.48
CA VAL A 52 -9.26 -3.42 12.39
C VAL A 52 -10.26 -3.09 13.50
N ALA A 53 -11.21 -3.97 13.80
CA ALA A 53 -12.21 -3.77 14.84
C ALA A 53 -11.59 -3.70 16.25
N LEU A 54 -10.52 -4.46 16.52
CA LEU A 54 -9.80 -4.42 17.78
C LEU A 54 -8.86 -3.22 17.87
N LEU A 55 -8.16 -2.91 16.77
CA LEU A 55 -7.14 -1.87 16.74
C LEU A 55 -7.77 -0.47 16.75
N GLY A 56 -8.89 -0.25 16.07
CA GLY A 56 -9.56 1.06 16.00
C GLY A 56 -9.83 1.69 17.38
N PRO A 57 -10.56 1.02 18.28
CA PRO A 57 -10.80 1.51 19.64
C PRO A 57 -9.53 1.63 20.48
N ALA A 58 -8.51 0.78 20.22
CA ALA A 58 -7.24 0.85 20.93
C ALA A 58 -6.45 2.10 20.54
N LEU A 59 -6.43 2.46 19.25
CA LEU A 59 -5.78 3.68 18.74
C LEU A 59 -6.40 4.95 19.31
N ALA A 60 -7.71 4.96 19.56
CA ALA A 60 -8.41 6.11 20.16
C ALA A 60 -7.96 6.43 21.59
N ARG A 61 -7.24 5.52 22.26
CA ARG A 61 -6.69 5.74 23.61
C ARG A 61 -5.25 6.27 23.59
N ILE A 62 -4.62 6.32 22.42
CA ILE A 62 -3.23 6.77 22.28
C ILE A 62 -3.24 8.30 22.10
N PRO A 63 -2.34 9.05 22.79
CA PRO A 63 -2.19 10.48 22.57
C PRO A 63 -1.93 10.78 21.10
N ILE A 64 -2.61 11.80 20.57
CA ILE A 64 -2.57 12.12 19.13
C ILE A 64 -1.14 12.40 18.63
N ASP A 65 -0.28 13.00 19.45
CA ASP A 65 1.10 13.31 19.06
C ASP A 65 1.96 12.04 18.95
N ALA A 66 1.79 11.10 19.89
CA ALA A 66 2.46 9.80 19.84
C ALA A 66 1.97 8.98 18.63
N LEU A 67 0.66 8.99 18.38
CA LEU A 67 0.08 8.37 17.19
C LEU A 67 0.64 8.99 15.92
N ARG A 68 0.74 10.34 15.88
CA ARG A 68 1.29 11.09 14.75
C ARG A 68 2.73 10.71 14.46
N LEU A 69 3.56 10.64 15.51
CA LEU A 69 4.97 10.31 15.37
C LEU A 69 5.17 8.87 14.86
N VAL A 70 4.46 7.90 15.44
CA VAL A 70 4.58 6.48 15.08
C VAL A 70 4.05 6.24 13.66
N VAL A 71 2.85 6.72 13.35
CA VAL A 71 2.25 6.55 12.02
C VAL A 71 3.05 7.34 10.98
N GLY A 72 3.51 8.55 11.31
CA GLY A 72 4.39 9.34 10.44
C GLY A 72 5.69 8.63 10.10
N ALA A 73 6.34 7.99 11.09
CA ALA A 73 7.54 7.20 10.87
C ALA A 73 7.27 5.96 9.99
N LEU A 74 6.17 5.23 10.24
CA LEU A 74 5.78 4.08 9.42
C LEU A 74 5.53 4.49 7.97
N LEU A 75 4.81 5.60 7.76
CA LEU A 75 4.53 6.15 6.44
C LEU A 75 5.78 6.59 5.71
N LEU A 76 6.71 7.21 6.43
CA LEU A 76 7.98 7.61 5.86
C LEU A 76 8.79 6.40 5.41
N LEU A 77 8.84 5.34 6.24
CA LEU A 77 9.54 4.10 5.89
C LEU A 77 8.91 3.41 4.68
N LEU A 78 7.59 3.23 4.67
CA LEU A 78 6.86 2.61 3.56
C LEU A 78 6.95 3.45 2.28
N GLY A 79 6.69 4.76 2.40
CA GLY A 79 6.77 5.72 1.31
C GLY A 79 8.15 5.77 0.69
N LEU A 80 9.22 5.80 1.49
CA LEU A 80 10.60 5.78 0.98
C LEU A 80 10.96 4.45 0.31
N GLN A 81 10.49 3.31 0.83
CA GLN A 81 10.73 2.02 0.18
C GLN A 81 10.08 1.96 -1.21
N TRP A 82 8.84 2.41 -1.31
CA TRP A 82 8.10 2.48 -2.56
C TRP A 82 8.71 3.50 -3.53
N LEU A 83 8.98 4.71 -3.05
CA LEU A 83 9.55 5.79 -3.85
C LEU A 83 10.96 5.43 -4.35
N ARG A 84 11.80 4.82 -3.51
CA ARG A 84 13.11 4.31 -3.92
C ARG A 84 12.98 3.29 -5.04
N LYS A 85 12.12 2.28 -4.89
CA LYS A 85 11.90 1.27 -5.92
C LYS A 85 11.37 1.90 -7.21
N ALA A 86 10.41 2.81 -7.09
CA ALA A 86 9.81 3.48 -8.24
C ALA A 86 10.83 4.36 -9.00
N ILE A 87 11.68 5.11 -8.30
CA ILE A 87 12.77 5.89 -8.92
C ILE A 87 13.79 4.98 -9.62
N LEU A 88 14.19 3.87 -8.98
CA LEU A 88 15.12 2.90 -9.59
C LEU A 88 14.54 2.26 -10.85
N ARG A 89 13.22 2.02 -10.87
CA ARG A 89 12.51 1.49 -12.04
C ARG A 89 12.37 2.52 -13.15
N ALA A 90 12.00 3.76 -12.81
CA ALA A 90 11.88 4.85 -13.77
C ALA A 90 13.23 5.23 -14.40
N SER A 91 14.32 5.06 -13.67
CA SER A 91 15.68 5.31 -14.18
C SER A 91 16.31 4.12 -14.92
N GLY A 92 15.61 2.99 -15.02
CA GLY A 92 16.07 1.79 -15.73
C GLY A 92 17.11 0.95 -14.99
N TYR A 93 17.45 1.28 -13.74
CA TYR A 93 18.38 0.49 -12.92
C TYR A 93 17.76 -0.79 -12.36
N VAL A 94 16.44 -0.83 -12.24
CA VAL A 94 15.66 -2.02 -11.87
C VAL A 94 14.56 -2.21 -12.92
N ALA A 95 14.28 -3.46 -13.29
CA ALA A 95 13.19 -3.75 -14.22
C ALA A 95 11.84 -3.27 -13.67
N LEU A 96 10.98 -2.76 -14.56
CA LEU A 96 9.60 -2.41 -14.23
C LEU A 96 8.88 -3.63 -13.66
N HIS A 97 7.98 -3.42 -12.69
CA HIS A 97 7.12 -4.50 -12.26
C HIS A 97 6.15 -4.86 -13.38
N ASP A 98 6.02 -6.15 -13.65
CA ASP A 98 5.09 -6.70 -14.61
C ASP A 98 4.19 -7.72 -13.89
N GLU A 99 2.93 -7.35 -13.72
CA GLU A 99 1.89 -8.20 -13.12
C GLU A 99 1.68 -9.50 -13.90
N ALA A 100 1.86 -9.50 -15.22
CA ALA A 100 1.76 -10.73 -16.01
C ALA A 100 2.92 -11.69 -15.71
N GLU A 101 4.12 -11.16 -15.49
CA GLU A 101 5.28 -11.94 -15.06
C GLU A 101 5.12 -12.46 -13.62
N ALA A 102 4.65 -11.61 -12.71
CA ALA A 102 4.36 -11.99 -11.33
C ALA A 102 3.31 -13.11 -11.28
N PHE A 103 2.22 -12.95 -12.04
CA PHE A 103 1.19 -13.97 -12.20
C PHE A 103 1.76 -15.28 -12.74
N ARG A 104 2.55 -15.24 -13.83
CA ARG A 104 3.16 -16.44 -14.41
C ARG A 104 4.08 -17.16 -13.42
N THR A 105 4.85 -16.41 -12.65
CA THR A 105 5.74 -16.96 -11.61
C THR A 105 4.94 -17.63 -10.49
N GLN A 106 3.83 -17.04 -10.09
CA GLN A 106 2.93 -17.64 -9.10
C GLN A 106 2.23 -18.89 -9.64
N LEU A 107 1.82 -18.89 -10.92
CA LEU A 107 1.26 -20.08 -11.58
C LEU A 107 2.26 -21.25 -11.55
N THR A 108 3.50 -21.03 -11.97
CA THR A 108 4.52 -22.08 -12.02
C THR A 108 4.89 -22.58 -10.63
N ALA A 109 5.04 -21.68 -9.66
CA ALA A 109 5.28 -22.05 -8.26
C ALA A 109 4.13 -22.85 -7.66
N ALA A 110 2.88 -22.48 -7.96
CA ALA A 110 1.70 -23.18 -7.46
C ALA A 110 1.54 -24.58 -8.06
N GLN A 111 1.88 -24.75 -9.35
CA GLN A 111 1.87 -26.04 -10.03
C GLN A 111 3.00 -26.97 -9.55
N ALA A 112 4.18 -26.42 -9.27
CA ALA A 112 5.34 -27.18 -8.79
C ALA A 112 5.23 -27.59 -7.30
N ALA A 113 4.40 -26.89 -6.53
CA ALA A 113 4.23 -27.16 -5.10
C ALA A 113 3.50 -28.49 -4.85
N GLY A 114 4.00 -29.26 -3.89
CA GLY A 114 3.33 -30.50 -3.46
C GLY A 114 1.93 -30.27 -2.92
N THR A 115 1.04 -31.23 -3.09
CA THR A 115 -0.35 -31.15 -2.60
C THR A 115 -0.46 -31.73 -1.20
N VAL A 116 -0.86 -30.89 -0.24
CA VAL A 116 -1.14 -31.31 1.13
C VAL A 116 -2.59 -30.99 1.44
N ILE A 117 -3.44 -32.02 1.47
CA ILE A 117 -4.87 -31.87 1.78
C ILE A 117 -5.07 -32.04 3.28
N ARG A 118 -5.63 -31.02 3.93
CA ARG A 118 -6.05 -31.07 5.35
C ARG A 118 -7.47 -30.56 5.47
N ALA A 119 -8.33 -31.30 6.18
CA ALA A 119 -9.76 -30.99 6.31
C ALA A 119 -10.47 -30.77 4.97
N GLY A 120 -10.05 -31.47 3.91
CA GLY A 120 -10.60 -31.33 2.56
C GLY A 120 -10.17 -30.06 1.80
N LEU A 121 -9.19 -29.32 2.32
CA LEU A 121 -8.62 -28.12 1.70
C LEU A 121 -7.17 -28.37 1.29
N ASP A 122 -6.79 -27.87 0.12
CA ASP A 122 -5.40 -27.73 -0.29
C ASP A 122 -4.75 -26.65 0.57
N TRP A 123 -3.85 -27.07 1.45
CA TRP A 123 -3.23 -26.19 2.44
C TRP A 123 -2.29 -25.17 1.80
N TYR A 124 -1.69 -25.49 0.65
CA TYR A 124 -0.85 -24.53 -0.08
C TYR A 124 -1.72 -23.40 -0.63
N ALA A 125 -2.82 -23.76 -1.30
CA ALA A 125 -3.74 -22.79 -1.88
C ALA A 125 -4.39 -21.90 -0.81
N PHE A 126 -4.83 -22.51 0.29
CA PHE A 126 -5.34 -21.80 1.45
C PHE A 126 -4.31 -20.81 2.00
N THR A 127 -3.09 -21.28 2.30
CA THR A 127 -2.07 -20.46 2.97
C THR A 127 -1.60 -19.31 2.08
N LEU A 128 -1.42 -19.55 0.78
CA LEU A 128 -0.93 -18.52 -0.13
C LEU A 128 -1.97 -17.43 -0.37
N SER A 129 -3.23 -17.81 -0.62
CA SER A 129 -4.33 -16.83 -0.74
C SER A 129 -4.61 -16.09 0.56
N PHE A 130 -4.56 -16.78 1.71
CA PHE A 130 -4.70 -16.16 3.02
C PHE A 130 -3.61 -15.11 3.25
N LYS A 131 -2.34 -15.48 3.05
CA LYS A 131 -1.20 -14.57 3.26
C LYS A 131 -1.26 -13.39 2.30
N GLY A 132 -1.50 -13.63 1.01
CA GLY A 132 -1.60 -12.56 0.01
C GLY A 132 -2.66 -11.55 0.41
N VAL A 133 -3.91 -11.99 0.60
CA VAL A 133 -5.01 -11.08 0.97
C VAL A 133 -4.80 -10.40 2.32
N LEU A 134 -4.24 -11.09 3.31
CA LEU A 134 -3.99 -10.50 4.62
C LEU A 134 -2.91 -9.42 4.57
N LEU A 135 -1.81 -9.67 3.87
CA LEU A 135 -0.70 -8.72 3.75
C LEU A 135 -1.14 -7.47 2.98
N GLU A 136 -1.67 -7.65 1.76
CA GLU A 136 -2.13 -6.52 0.95
C GLU A 136 -3.28 -5.76 1.65
N GLY A 137 -4.21 -6.48 2.27
CA GLY A 137 -5.32 -5.86 3.01
C GLY A 137 -4.86 -5.07 4.25
N LEU A 138 -3.76 -5.47 4.87
CA LEU A 138 -3.17 -4.76 6.00
C LEU A 138 -2.44 -3.49 5.53
N GLU A 139 -1.80 -3.49 4.37
CA GLU A 139 -1.28 -2.28 3.73
C GLU A 139 -2.41 -1.29 3.43
N VAL A 140 -3.53 -1.76 2.87
CA VAL A 140 -4.75 -0.96 2.68
C VAL A 140 -5.26 -0.37 4.00
N ALA A 141 -5.29 -1.15 5.08
CA ALA A 141 -5.73 -0.65 6.38
C ALA A 141 -4.81 0.48 6.90
N PHE A 142 -3.49 0.37 6.74
CA PHE A 142 -2.55 1.44 7.09
C PHE A 142 -2.76 2.70 6.26
N ILE A 143 -2.99 2.56 4.96
CA ILE A 143 -3.32 3.68 4.07
C ILE A 143 -4.60 4.40 4.54
N VAL A 144 -5.65 3.63 4.87
CA VAL A 144 -6.93 4.18 5.34
C VAL A 144 -6.75 4.94 6.65
N VAL A 145 -6.07 4.35 7.65
CA VAL A 145 -5.82 5.00 8.94
C VAL A 145 -5.06 6.31 8.76
N THR A 146 -4.10 6.33 7.85
CA THR A 146 -3.29 7.51 7.54
C THR A 146 -4.11 8.66 6.97
N PHE A 147 -4.90 8.37 5.94
CA PHE A 147 -5.70 9.39 5.27
C PHE A 147 -6.90 9.82 6.10
N ALA A 148 -7.40 8.97 6.99
CA ALA A 148 -8.55 9.23 7.84
C ALA A 148 -8.24 10.07 9.10
N SER A 149 -7.12 10.79 9.11
CA SER A 149 -6.59 11.47 10.29
C SER A 149 -7.17 12.82 10.62
N ALA A 150 -7.71 13.51 9.61
CA ALA A 150 -8.43 14.75 9.83
C ALA A 150 -9.89 14.44 10.22
N PRO A 151 -10.49 15.19 11.16
CA PRO A 151 -11.89 15.03 11.51
C PRO A 151 -12.79 15.08 10.27
N GLY A 152 -13.68 14.09 10.13
CA GLY A 152 -14.63 14.02 9.02
C GLY A 152 -14.11 13.43 7.71
N THR A 153 -12.83 13.03 7.60
CA THR A 153 -12.31 12.41 6.36
C THR A 153 -12.55 10.91 6.28
N PHE A 154 -12.78 10.23 7.41
CA PHE A 154 -12.97 8.77 7.46
C PHE A 154 -13.98 8.23 6.42
N PRO A 155 -15.20 8.78 6.27
CA PRO A 155 -16.15 8.27 5.28
C PRO A 155 -15.64 8.37 3.83
N LEU A 156 -14.90 9.45 3.51
CA LEU A 156 -14.35 9.68 2.17
C LEU A 156 -13.24 8.67 1.87
N VAL A 157 -12.34 8.47 2.81
CA VAL A 157 -11.22 7.52 2.68
C VAL A 157 -11.74 6.09 2.53
N VAL A 158 -12.66 5.68 3.41
CA VAL A 158 -13.29 4.36 3.33
C VAL A 158 -14.02 4.19 2.00
N SER A 159 -14.73 5.20 1.50
CA SER A 159 -15.40 5.11 0.21
C SER A 159 -14.43 4.87 -0.96
N GLY A 160 -13.25 5.50 -0.93
CA GLY A 160 -12.20 5.28 -1.93
C GLY A 160 -11.62 3.86 -1.88
N ALA A 161 -11.30 3.36 -0.68
CA ALA A 161 -10.80 2.00 -0.49
C ALA A 161 -11.84 0.94 -0.91
N VAL A 162 -13.10 1.11 -0.50
CA VAL A 162 -14.20 0.21 -0.88
C VAL A 162 -14.42 0.23 -2.39
N ALA A 163 -14.40 1.40 -3.02
CA ALA A 163 -14.51 1.50 -4.47
C ALA A 163 -13.36 0.76 -5.18
N ALA A 164 -12.13 0.83 -4.67
CA ALA A 164 -11.01 0.08 -5.22
C ALA A 164 -11.22 -1.44 -5.12
N VAL A 165 -11.59 -1.94 -3.93
CA VAL A 165 -11.88 -3.36 -3.70
C VAL A 165 -12.98 -3.87 -4.63
N VAL A 166 -14.07 -3.10 -4.76
CA VAL A 166 -15.22 -3.48 -5.59
C VAL A 166 -14.84 -3.46 -7.07
N LEU A 167 -14.24 -2.38 -7.58
CA LEU A 167 -13.94 -2.27 -9.01
C LEU A 167 -12.86 -3.26 -9.46
N VAL A 168 -11.80 -3.43 -8.67
CA VAL A 168 -10.75 -4.41 -8.96
C VAL A 168 -11.28 -5.84 -8.84
N GLY A 169 -12.09 -6.12 -7.82
CA GLY A 169 -12.73 -7.44 -7.64
C GLY A 169 -13.66 -7.78 -8.82
N ILE A 170 -14.51 -6.85 -9.23
CA ILE A 170 -15.39 -7.00 -10.41
C ILE A 170 -14.54 -7.26 -11.67
N ALA A 171 -13.51 -6.45 -11.90
CA ALA A 171 -12.61 -6.63 -13.03
C ALA A 171 -11.95 -8.02 -13.00
N GLY A 172 -11.48 -8.48 -11.84
CA GLY A 172 -10.92 -9.82 -11.68
C GLY A 172 -11.89 -10.94 -12.04
N VAL A 173 -13.15 -10.83 -11.59
CA VAL A 173 -14.22 -11.80 -11.89
C VAL A 173 -14.56 -11.82 -13.38
N PHE A 174 -14.52 -10.69 -14.09
CA PHE A 174 -14.83 -10.70 -15.53
C PHE A 174 -13.63 -11.10 -16.39
N LEU A 175 -12.44 -10.57 -16.10
CA LEU A 175 -11.26 -10.78 -16.93
C LEU A 175 -10.62 -12.15 -16.73
N HIS A 176 -10.70 -12.75 -15.53
CA HIS A 176 -10.01 -14.00 -15.17
C HIS A 176 -8.51 -14.00 -15.53
N ARG A 177 -7.89 -12.81 -15.53
CA ARG A 177 -6.48 -12.56 -15.88
C ARG A 177 -5.92 -11.48 -14.94
N PRO A 178 -4.60 -11.48 -14.66
CA PRO A 178 -3.99 -10.39 -13.90
C PRO A 178 -4.26 -9.06 -14.59
N LEU A 179 -4.46 -8.01 -13.81
CA LEU A 179 -4.79 -6.67 -14.34
C LEU A 179 -3.52 -5.94 -14.79
N SER A 180 -2.78 -6.54 -15.72
CA SER A 180 -1.48 -6.06 -16.20
C SER A 180 -1.55 -4.74 -17.00
N ALA A 181 -2.75 -4.28 -17.36
CA ALA A 181 -2.96 -2.98 -17.98
C ALA A 181 -2.96 -1.81 -16.97
N VAL A 182 -3.02 -2.10 -15.66
CA VAL A 182 -2.97 -1.08 -14.62
C VAL A 182 -1.55 -0.50 -14.55
N PRO A 183 -1.37 0.84 -14.59
CA PRO A 183 -0.06 1.49 -14.54
C PRO A 183 0.50 1.48 -13.10
N GLU A 184 0.66 0.30 -12.52
CA GLU A 184 1.05 0.07 -11.12
C GLU A 184 2.35 0.76 -10.76
N ASN A 185 3.37 0.72 -11.63
CA ASN A 185 4.64 1.42 -11.39
C ASN A 185 4.43 2.94 -11.20
N THR A 186 3.55 3.56 -11.99
CA THR A 186 3.20 4.99 -11.86
C THR A 186 2.37 5.26 -10.62
N MET A 187 1.42 4.37 -10.29
CA MET A 187 0.61 4.47 -9.08
C MET A 187 1.49 4.35 -7.83
N LYS A 188 2.38 3.36 -7.74
CA LYS A 188 3.35 3.20 -6.64
C LYS A 188 4.31 4.39 -6.53
N PHE A 189 4.69 5.01 -7.64
CA PHE A 189 5.45 6.27 -7.60
C PHE A 189 4.65 7.40 -6.95
N ALA A 190 3.42 7.63 -7.42
CA ALA A 190 2.55 8.70 -6.92
C ALA A 190 2.16 8.49 -5.45
N VAL A 191 1.81 7.26 -5.10
CA VAL A 191 1.48 6.86 -3.72
C VAL A 191 2.73 6.94 -2.85
N GLY A 192 3.88 6.45 -3.29
CA GLY A 192 5.14 6.56 -2.56
C GLY A 192 5.53 8.01 -2.26
N LEU A 193 5.36 8.91 -3.24
CA LEU A 193 5.57 10.35 -3.04
C LEU A 193 4.62 10.89 -1.98
N LEU A 194 3.34 10.58 -2.08
CA LEU A 194 2.33 11.01 -1.13
C LEU A 194 2.64 10.51 0.28
N LEU A 195 2.91 9.21 0.46
CA LEU A 195 3.16 8.61 1.77
C LEU A 195 4.41 9.21 2.41
N THR A 196 5.45 9.47 1.60
CA THR A 196 6.67 10.16 2.06
C THR A 196 6.33 11.58 2.54
N SER A 197 5.55 12.35 1.77
CA SER A 197 5.13 13.71 2.14
C SER A 197 4.29 13.72 3.43
N PHE A 198 3.29 12.84 3.53
CA PHE A 198 2.48 12.71 4.73
C PHE A 198 3.28 12.22 5.94
N GLY A 199 4.19 11.27 5.74
CA GLY A 199 5.07 10.76 6.78
C GLY A 199 5.99 11.84 7.35
N MET A 200 6.56 12.70 6.50
CA MET A 200 7.33 13.86 6.94
C MET A 200 6.47 14.86 7.74
N PHE A 201 5.26 15.17 7.23
CA PHE A 201 4.34 16.08 7.91
C PHE A 201 3.96 15.58 9.30
N TRP A 202 3.52 14.32 9.40
CA TRP A 202 3.10 13.70 10.66
C TRP A 202 4.26 13.48 11.63
N GLY A 203 5.42 13.07 11.11
CA GLY A 203 6.61 12.89 11.93
C GLY A 203 7.05 14.19 12.59
N ALA A 204 6.99 15.31 11.87
CA ALA A 204 7.29 16.63 12.41
C ALA A 204 6.22 17.09 13.43
N GLU A 205 4.94 17.03 13.07
CA GLU A 205 3.82 17.38 13.95
C GLU A 205 3.83 16.57 15.27
N GLY A 206 4.05 15.26 15.18
CA GLY A 206 4.14 14.37 16.34
C GLY A 206 5.37 14.61 17.21
N ALA A 207 6.43 15.19 16.65
CA ALA A 207 7.62 15.62 17.39
C ALA A 207 7.47 17.02 18.01
N GLY A 208 6.32 17.69 17.82
CA GLY A 208 6.11 19.07 18.26
C GLY A 208 6.87 20.10 17.44
N VAL A 209 7.35 19.72 16.24
CA VAL A 209 8.02 20.61 15.30
C VAL A 209 7.01 21.01 14.24
N ASP A 210 6.82 22.31 14.04
CA ASP A 210 6.00 22.80 12.95
C ASP A 210 6.63 22.38 11.61
N ALA A 211 5.99 21.44 10.91
CA ALA A 211 6.53 20.79 9.72
C ALA A 211 6.87 21.79 8.62
N PHE A 212 6.11 22.88 8.54
CA PHE A 212 6.34 23.97 7.60
C PHE A 212 7.63 24.72 7.93
N LEU A 213 7.86 25.05 9.21
CA LEU A 213 9.08 25.74 9.64
C LEU A 213 10.31 24.85 9.45
N ALA A 214 10.22 23.55 9.67
CA ALA A 214 11.32 22.61 9.45
C ALA A 214 11.70 22.52 7.95
N LEU A 215 10.71 22.38 7.06
CA LEU A 215 10.94 22.33 5.61
C LEU A 215 11.50 23.66 5.06
N VAL A 216 10.97 24.79 5.53
CA VAL A 216 11.48 26.13 5.18
C VAL A 216 12.92 26.30 5.65
N SER A 217 13.24 25.84 6.87
CA SER A 217 14.60 25.91 7.44
C SER A 217 15.60 25.04 6.67
N LEU A 218 15.20 23.81 6.29
CA LEU A 218 16.03 22.91 5.46
C LEU A 218 16.22 23.46 4.03
N GLY A 219 15.16 24.02 3.44
CA GLY A 219 15.24 24.70 2.15
C GLY A 219 16.21 25.88 2.17
N LEU A 220 16.08 26.77 3.15
CA LEU A 220 16.96 27.92 3.37
C LEU A 220 18.41 27.51 3.59
N THR A 221 18.66 26.53 4.46
CA THR A 221 20.03 26.05 4.74
C THR A 221 20.66 25.38 3.53
N SER A 222 19.91 24.62 2.72
CA SER A 222 20.43 24.03 1.48
C SER A 222 20.74 25.09 0.42
N TRP A 223 19.89 26.12 0.31
CA TRP A 223 20.07 27.24 -0.61
C TRP A 223 21.29 28.07 -0.23
N LEU A 224 21.44 28.42 1.05
CA LEU A 224 22.61 29.14 1.57
C LEU A 224 23.91 28.35 1.35
N ARG A 225 23.89 27.02 1.57
CA ARG A 225 25.04 26.15 1.30
C ARG A 225 25.40 26.15 -0.18
N HIS A 226 24.43 26.08 -1.08
CA HIS A 226 24.69 26.16 -2.53
C HIS A 226 25.25 27.51 -2.96
N GLN A 227 24.82 28.62 -2.34
CA GLN A 227 25.40 29.93 -2.61
C GLN A 227 26.85 30.04 -2.13
N GLN A 228 27.18 29.52 -0.95
CA GLN A 228 28.57 29.47 -0.47
C GLN A 228 29.49 28.66 -1.39
N VAL A 229 29.04 27.50 -1.87
CA VAL A 229 29.84 26.66 -2.79
C VAL A 229 30.09 27.40 -4.11
N ARG A 230 29.08 28.08 -4.68
CA ARG A 230 29.23 28.87 -5.91
C ARG A 230 30.19 30.06 -5.73
N ALA A 231 30.14 30.72 -4.58
CA ALA A 231 31.04 31.83 -4.26
C ALA A 231 32.51 31.37 -4.15
N PHE A 232 32.75 30.16 -3.63
CA PHE A 232 34.10 29.58 -3.52
C PHE A 232 34.69 29.10 -4.85
N THR A 233 33.86 28.68 -5.80
CA THR A 233 34.33 28.20 -7.12
C THR A 233 34.56 29.33 -8.14
N ALA A 234 34.18 30.56 -7.81
CA ALA A 234 34.23 31.72 -8.71
C ALA A 234 35.38 32.70 -8.38
N GLY A 235 36.21 32.41 -7.37
CA GLY A 235 37.43 33.14 -7.02
C GLY A 235 38.67 32.28 -7.23
#